data_AF-A0A7Y5BJD3-F1
#
_entry.id   AF-A0A7Y5BJD3-F1
#
_cell.length_a   1.000
_cell.length_b   1.000
_cell.length_c   1.000
_cell.angle_alpha   90.00
_cell.angle_beta   90.00
_cell.angle_gamma   90.00
#
_symmetry.space_group_name_H-M   'P 1'
#
loop_
_entity.id
_entity.type
_entity.pdbx_description
1 polymer ?
#
loop_
_entity_poly.entity_id
_entity_poly.type
_entity_poly.pdbx_seq_one_letter_code
_entity_poly.pdbx_strand_id
1 'polypeptide(L)'
;MYKKAIYLYSSKDYSNSLTLFQEIQILEGDTSQVLLKIANCFLRIERFEDAILNFKKCLDLDPKNFQAMNNLGYVYFKTKKYREAETLWEKIIEINPNSEVAKLNSSRLQKIK
;
A
#
# COMPACT_ATOMS: atom_id res chain seq x y z
N MET A 1 -2.19 -12.70 17.87
CA MET A 1 -1.91 -12.98 16.44
C MET A 1 -1.23 -11.78 15.76
N TYR A 2 -1.77 -10.57 15.90
CA TYR A 2 -1.25 -9.35 15.23
C TYR A 2 0.25 -9.08 15.43
N LYS A 3 0.76 -9.14 16.67
CA LYS A 3 2.20 -8.97 16.95
C LYS A 3 3.09 -9.99 16.22
N LYS A 4 2.64 -11.24 16.12
CA LYS A 4 3.34 -12.31 15.40
C LYS A 4 3.36 -12.05 13.89
N ALA A 5 2.24 -11.60 13.33
CA ALA A 5 2.16 -11.22 11.92
C ALA A 5 3.14 -10.08 11.59
N ILE A 6 3.19 -9.04 12.42
CA ILE A 6 4.18 -7.95 12.27
C ILE A 6 5.60 -8.46 12.36
N TYR A 7 5.91 -9.32 13.34
CA TYR A 7 7.23 -9.91 13.49
C TYR A 7 7.66 -10.66 12.21
N LEU A 8 6.78 -11.52 11.68
CA LEU A 8 7.05 -12.24 10.43
C LEU A 8 7.29 -11.30 9.25
N TYR A 9 6.49 -10.22 9.13
CA TYR A 9 6.70 -9.19 8.12
C TYR A 9 8.09 -8.54 8.24
N SER A 10 8.50 -8.19 9.46
CA SER A 10 9.82 -7.62 9.74
C SER A 10 10.95 -8.61 9.48
N SER A 11 10.74 -9.90 9.72
CA SER A 11 11.64 -11.00 9.37
C SER A 11 11.65 -11.35 7.88
N LYS A 12 10.93 -10.59 7.05
CA LYS A 12 10.75 -10.78 5.60
C LYS A 12 9.99 -12.05 5.20
N ASP A 13 9.36 -12.71 6.15
CA ASP A 13 8.49 -13.85 5.90
C ASP A 13 7.08 -13.35 5.57
N TYR A 14 6.94 -12.80 4.36
CA TYR A 14 5.70 -12.15 3.91
C TYR A 14 4.56 -13.14 3.70
N SER A 15 4.85 -14.39 3.34
CA SER A 15 3.83 -15.42 3.12
C SER A 15 3.17 -15.83 4.42
N ASN A 16 3.94 -16.15 5.46
CA ASN A 16 3.34 -16.50 6.76
C ASN A 16 2.74 -15.26 7.44
N SER A 17 3.33 -14.08 7.25
CA SER A 17 2.73 -12.82 7.67
C SER A 17 1.36 -12.59 7.03
N LEU A 18 1.24 -12.81 5.73
CA LEU A 18 -0.02 -12.66 4.98
C LEU A 18 -1.09 -13.59 5.53
N THR A 19 -0.78 -14.87 5.72
CA THR A 19 -1.71 -15.85 6.29
C THR A 19 -2.25 -15.38 7.64
N LEU A 20 -1.38 -14.94 8.55
CA LEU A 20 -1.84 -14.45 9.85
C LEU A 20 -2.68 -13.18 9.75
N PHE A 21 -2.37 -12.25 8.84
CA PHE A 21 -3.21 -11.07 8.65
C PHE A 21 -4.57 -11.41 8.03
N GLN A 22 -4.66 -12.42 7.16
CA GLN A 22 -5.94 -12.92 6.63
C GLN A 22 -6.77 -13.62 7.71
N GLU A 23 -6.14 -14.39 8.61
CA GLU A 23 -6.84 -14.94 9.78
C GLU A 23 -7.39 -13.83 10.69
N ILE A 24 -6.59 -12.78 10.93
CA ILE A 24 -7.03 -11.61 11.71
C ILE A 24 -8.21 -10.91 11.02
N GLN A 25 -8.16 -10.76 9.69
CA GLN A 25 -9.26 -10.20 8.90
C GLN A 25 -10.56 -11.02 9.05
N ILE A 26 -10.48 -12.35 9.10
CA ILE A 26 -11.65 -13.21 9.31
C ILE A 26 -12.25 -12.98 10.70
N LEU A 27 -11.42 -12.78 11.73
CA LEU A 27 -11.86 -12.60 13.12
C LEU A 27 -12.38 -11.19 13.42
N GLU A 28 -11.72 -10.17 12.87
CA GLU A 28 -11.96 -8.76 13.21
C GLU A 28 -12.69 -7.99 12.10
N GLY A 29 -12.82 -8.57 10.92
CA GLY A 29 -13.40 -7.94 9.73
C GLY A 29 -12.42 -7.06 8.95
N ASP A 30 -12.96 -6.38 7.94
CA ASP A 30 -12.21 -5.43 7.10
C ASP A 30 -11.94 -4.13 7.89
N THR A 31 -10.74 -4.00 8.45
CA THR A 31 -10.24 -2.74 9.01
C THR A 31 -9.16 -2.14 8.10
N SER A 32 -9.07 -0.80 8.05
CA SER A 32 -8.03 -0.13 7.24
C SER A 32 -6.62 -0.58 7.62
N GLN A 33 -6.37 -0.80 8.91
CA GLN A 33 -5.07 -1.26 9.40
C GLN A 33 -4.74 -2.68 8.90
N VAL A 34 -5.67 -3.63 9.00
CA VAL A 34 -5.43 -5.01 8.54
C VAL A 34 -5.30 -5.06 7.01
N LEU A 35 -6.18 -4.37 6.29
CA LEU A 35 -6.11 -4.28 4.82
C LEU A 35 -4.78 -3.68 4.35
N LEU A 36 -4.28 -2.64 5.02
CA LEU A 36 -2.95 -2.07 4.75
C LEU A 36 -1.84 -3.10 4.93
N LYS A 37 -1.90 -3.92 5.99
CA LYS A 37 -0.89 -4.96 6.25
C LYS A 37 -0.94 -6.08 5.22
N ILE A 38 -2.14 -6.54 4.84
CA ILE A 38 -2.35 -7.53 3.78
C ILE A 38 -1.81 -7.00 2.44
N ALA A 39 -2.19 -5.79 2.06
CA ALA A 39 -1.73 -5.14 0.83
C ALA A 39 -0.20 -5.01 0.78
N ASN A 40 0.42 -4.63 1.90
CA ASN A 40 1.86 -4.58 2.01
C ASN A 40 2.49 -5.97 1.82
N CYS A 41 1.93 -7.04 2.40
CA CYS A 41 2.44 -8.39 2.18
C CYS A 41 2.36 -8.78 0.70
N PHE A 42 1.22 -8.55 0.03
CA PHE A 42 1.06 -8.79 -1.40
C PHE A 42 2.06 -7.99 -2.25
N LEU A 43 2.29 -6.73 -1.91
CA LEU A 43 3.31 -5.89 -2.55
C LEU A 43 4.71 -6.50 -2.42
N ARG A 44 5.07 -7.04 -1.25
CA ARG A 44 6.41 -7.63 -1.02
C ARG A 44 6.64 -8.94 -1.75
N ILE A 45 5.57 -9.68 -2.07
CA ILE A 45 5.63 -10.91 -2.88
C ILE A 45 5.26 -10.65 -4.36
N GLU A 46 5.24 -9.39 -4.79
CA GLU A 46 4.97 -8.96 -6.17
C GLU A 46 3.61 -9.38 -6.75
N ARG A 47 2.64 -9.67 -5.88
CA ARG A 47 1.23 -9.91 -6.25
C ARG A 47 0.50 -8.57 -6.38
N PHE A 48 0.80 -7.84 -7.44
CA PHE A 48 0.40 -6.43 -7.59
C PHE A 48 -1.11 -6.22 -7.68
N GLU A 49 -1.86 -7.11 -8.34
CA GLU A 49 -3.32 -7.00 -8.46
C GLU A 49 -4.00 -7.12 -7.08
N ASP A 50 -3.56 -8.08 -6.27
CA ASP A 50 -4.08 -8.30 -4.92
C ASP A 50 -3.70 -7.13 -3.99
N ALA A 51 -2.48 -6.60 -4.14
CA ALA A 51 -2.04 -5.41 -3.43
C ALA A 51 -2.92 -4.20 -3.77
N ILE A 52 -3.19 -3.96 -5.07
CA ILE A 52 -4.06 -2.86 -5.52
C ILE A 52 -5.45 -2.99 -4.91
N LEU A 53 -6.05 -4.18 -4.95
CA LEU A 53 -7.39 -4.41 -4.41
C LEU A 53 -7.45 -4.05 -2.91
N ASN A 54 -6.48 -4.53 -2.12
CA ASN A 54 -6.47 -4.30 -0.68
C ASN A 54 -6.11 -2.85 -0.31
N PHE A 55 -5.21 -2.20 -1.05
CA PHE A 55 -4.94 -0.77 -0.83
C PHE A 55 -6.15 0.10 -1.16
N LYS A 56 -6.91 -0.23 -2.22
CA LYS A 56 -8.16 0.49 -2.53
C LYS A 56 -9.18 0.34 -1.42
N LYS A 57 -9.47 -0.88 -0.97
CA LYS A 57 -10.36 -1.11 0.18
C LYS A 57 -9.88 -0.38 1.44
N CYS A 58 -8.57 -0.37 1.69
CA CYS A 58 -7.99 0.39 2.80
C CYS A 58 -8.30 1.90 2.69
N LEU A 59 -8.20 2.47 1.48
CA LEU A 59 -8.50 3.88 1.23
C LEU A 59 -9.99 4.19 1.19
N ASP A 60 -10.84 3.21 0.90
CA ASP A 60 -12.30 3.35 1.04
C ASP A 60 -12.70 3.51 2.52
N LEU A 61 -11.99 2.82 3.43
CA LEU A 61 -12.20 2.91 4.88
C LEU A 61 -11.45 4.09 5.53
N ASP A 62 -10.24 4.39 5.06
CA ASP A 62 -9.41 5.50 5.54
C ASP A 62 -8.82 6.28 4.35
N PRO A 63 -9.57 7.25 3.80
CA PRO A 63 -9.17 8.01 2.62
C PRO A 63 -7.92 8.89 2.81
N LYS A 64 -7.48 9.09 4.06
CA LYS A 64 -6.31 9.90 4.42
C LYS A 64 -5.09 9.04 4.77
N ASN A 65 -5.16 7.73 4.54
CA ASN A 65 -4.03 6.84 4.82
C ASN A 65 -2.88 7.07 3.83
N PHE A 66 -1.97 7.97 4.19
CA PHE A 66 -0.82 8.34 3.35
C PHE A 66 0.04 7.15 2.96
N GLN A 67 0.19 6.17 3.86
CA GLN A 67 0.97 4.97 3.57
C GLN A 67 0.31 4.13 2.47
N ALA A 68 -1.00 3.90 2.56
CA ALA A 68 -1.76 3.19 1.52
C ALA A 68 -1.72 3.93 0.19
N MET A 69 -1.93 5.26 0.18
CA MET A 69 -1.86 6.07 -1.04
C MET A 69 -0.48 5.97 -1.71
N ASN A 70 0.59 6.12 -0.94
CA ASN A 70 1.95 6.08 -1.47
C ASN A 70 2.30 4.70 -2.03
N ASN A 71 1.96 3.65 -1.28
CA ASN A 71 2.26 2.27 -1.70
C ASN A 71 1.42 1.85 -2.91
N LEU A 72 0.15 2.27 -2.98
CA LEU A 72 -0.67 2.06 -4.17
C LEU A 72 -0.10 2.79 -5.38
N GLY A 73 0.33 4.05 -5.22
CA GLY A 73 1.01 4.80 -6.27
C GLY A 73 2.28 4.10 -6.76
N TYR A 74 3.07 3.55 -5.83
CA TYR A 74 4.25 2.74 -6.17
C TYR A 74 3.88 1.45 -6.93
N VAL A 75 2.82 0.74 -6.53
CA VAL A 75 2.35 -0.45 -7.26
C VAL A 75 1.87 -0.08 -8.67
N TYR A 76 1.14 1.02 -8.82
CA TYR A 76 0.74 1.53 -10.13
C TYR A 76 1.94 1.88 -11.01
N PHE A 77 2.95 2.54 -10.45
CA PHE A 77 4.20 2.79 -11.14
C PHE A 77 4.88 1.50 -11.60
N LYS A 78 5.00 0.49 -10.72
CA LYS A 78 5.60 -0.81 -11.06
C LYS A 78 4.82 -1.57 -12.14
N THR A 79 3.51 -1.39 -12.20
CA THR A 79 2.62 -1.98 -13.20
C THR A 79 2.38 -1.07 -14.42
N LYS A 80 3.19 -0.02 -14.59
CA LYS A 80 3.16 0.95 -15.71
C LYS A 80 1.85 1.76 -15.83
N LYS A 81 1.04 1.78 -14.78
CA LYS A 81 -0.18 2.59 -14.63
C LYS A 81 0.19 3.99 -14.14
N TYR A 82 0.96 4.71 -14.97
CA TYR A 82 1.61 5.95 -14.57
C TYR A 82 0.62 7.06 -14.25
N ARG A 83 -0.51 7.14 -14.97
CA ARG A 83 -1.52 8.17 -14.71
C ARG A 83 -2.14 7.98 -13.33
N GLU A 84 -2.49 6.75 -12.96
CA GLU A 84 -3.04 6.45 -11.64
C GLU A 84 -2.03 6.68 -10.50
N ALA A 85 -0.74 6.39 -10.75
CA ALA A 85 0.33 6.69 -9.80
C ALA A 85 0.49 8.21 -9.57
N GLU A 86 0.50 8.99 -10.66
CA GLU A 86 0.61 10.45 -10.64
C GLU A 86 -0.55 11.08 -9.85
N THR A 87 -1.79 10.68 -10.13
CA THR A 87 -2.97 11.18 -9.41
C THR A 87 -2.89 10.93 -7.90
N LEU A 88 -2.34 9.78 -7.47
CA LEU A 88 -2.19 9.51 -6.04
C LEU A 88 -1.11 10.38 -5.39
N TRP A 89 0.03 10.60 -6.06
CA TRP A 89 1.09 11.44 -5.51
C TRP A 89 0.73 12.93 -5.54
N GLU A 90 0.00 13.40 -6.55
CA GLU A 90 -0.60 14.75 -6.57
C GLU A 90 -1.50 14.95 -5.35
N LYS A 91 -2.41 14.00 -5.08
CA LYS A 91 -3.28 14.07 -3.91
C LYS A 91 -2.49 14.06 -2.59
N ILE A 92 -1.38 13.32 -2.49
CA ILE A 92 -0.51 13.39 -1.29
C ILE A 92 0.12 14.79 -1.16
N ILE A 93 0.56 15.41 -2.26
CA ILE A 93 1.16 16.75 -2.27
C ILE A 93 0.10 17.81 -1.93
N GLU A 94 -1.13 17.67 -2.40
CA GLU A 94 -2.24 18.57 -2.03
C GLU A 94 -2.51 18.55 -0.52
N ILE A 95 -2.53 17.36 0.10
CA ILE A 95 -2.79 17.23 1.54
C ILE A 95 -1.55 17.59 2.37
N ASN A 96 -0.36 17.20 1.91
CA ASN A 96 0.92 17.53 2.53
C ASN A 96 1.91 18.05 1.48
N PRO A 97 1.94 19.39 1.27
CA PRO A 97 2.84 20.02 0.31
C PRO A 97 4.33 19.81 0.58
N ASN A 98 4.69 19.35 1.79
CA ASN A 98 6.08 19.09 2.20
C ASN A 98 6.45 17.60 2.13
N SER A 99 5.59 16.74 1.57
CA SER A 99 5.89 15.33 1.38
C SER A 99 7.02 15.11 0.36
N GLU A 100 8.25 14.94 0.88
CA GLU A 100 9.43 14.65 0.05
C GLU A 100 9.25 13.36 -0.76
N VAL A 101 8.65 12.34 -0.16
CA VAL A 101 8.42 11.04 -0.82
C VAL A 101 7.52 11.19 -2.05
N ALA A 102 6.43 11.94 -1.95
CA ALA A 102 5.54 12.17 -3.08
C ALA A 102 6.23 12.99 -4.18
N LYS A 103 6.96 14.05 -3.81
CA LYS A 103 7.75 14.87 -4.76
C LYS A 103 8.80 14.04 -5.50
N LEU A 104 9.53 13.18 -4.78
CA LEU A 104 10.54 12.28 -5.36
C LEU A 104 9.90 11.32 -6.37
N ASN A 105 8.77 10.72 -6.00
CA ASN A 105 8.08 9.76 -6.85
C ASN A 105 7.48 10.41 -8.10
N SER A 106 6.85 11.60 -7.97
CA SER A 106 6.38 12.37 -9.12
C SER A 106 7.53 12.76 -10.06
N SER A 107 8.66 13.23 -9.50
CA SER A 107 9.87 13.53 -10.28
C SER A 107 10.41 12.31 -11.03
N ARG A 108 10.38 11.12 -10.40
CA ARG A 108 10.79 9.87 -11.03
C ARG A 108 9.89 9.51 -12.21
N LEU A 109 8.58 9.74 -12.09
CA LEU A 109 7.60 9.46 -13.13
C LEU A 109 7.77 10.38 -14.34
N GLN A 110 8.07 11.67 -14.12
CA GLN A 110 8.35 12.63 -15.20
C GLN A 110 9.57 12.25 -16.06
N LYS A 111 10.56 11.55 -15.48
CA LYS A 111 11.75 11.10 -16.21
C LYS A 111 11.51 9.88 -17.11
N ILE A 112 10.35 9.24 -17.00
CA ILE A 112 9.99 8.00 -17.73
C ILE A 112 8.97 8.28 -18.84
N LYS A 113 8.26 9.42 -18.76
CA LYS A 113 7.43 9.97 -19.84
C LYS A 113 8.32 10.52 -20.95
#